data_AF-X1SCZ0-F1
#
_entry.id   AF-X1SCZ0-F1
#
_cell.length_a   1.000
_cell.length_b   1.000
_cell.length_c   1.000
_cell.angle_alpha   90.00
_cell.angle_beta   90.00
_cell.angle_gamma   90.00
#
_symmetry.space_group_name_H-M   'P 1'
#
loop_
_entity.id
_entity.type
_entity.pdbx_description
1 polymer ?
#
loop_
_entity_poly.entity_id
_entity_poly.type
_entity_poly.pdbx_seq_one_letter_code
_entity_poly.pdbx_strand_id
1 'polypeptide(L)'
;MNIEFHWSPESNSADQEAVETKLREVFQDIELQPCHPGTIITYLDISGPLEIKLTGSVKCQCGKTLTTFTGDSEASHLDIYKE
;
A
#
# COMPACT_ATOMS: atom_id res chain seq x y z
N MET A 1 1.72 14.03 -0.33
CA MET A 1 2.75 13.07 -0.80
C MET A 1 2.27 12.48 -2.11
N ASN A 2 3.14 12.26 -3.11
CA ASN A 2 2.72 11.57 -4.33
C ASN A 2 2.92 10.06 -4.14
N ILE A 3 1.87 9.27 -4.31
CA ILE A 3 1.89 7.81 -4.12
C ILE A 3 1.40 7.15 -5.40
N GLU A 4 2.24 6.27 -5.92
CA GLU A 4 1.91 5.43 -7.07
C GLU A 4 1.62 4.01 -6.58
N PHE A 5 0.50 3.44 -7.01
CA PHE A 5 0.05 2.11 -6.60
C PHE A 5 0.22 1.11 -7.74
N HIS A 6 0.77 -0.06 -7.41
CA HIS A 6 1.01 -1.16 -8.33
C HIS A 6 0.36 -2.42 -7.78
N TRP A 7 -0.66 -2.92 -8.46
CA TRP A 7 -1.45 -4.08 -8.04
C TRP A 7 -0.95 -5.38 -8.67
N SER A 8 -0.95 -6.48 -7.93
CA SER A 8 -0.68 -7.82 -8.43
C SER A 8 -1.51 -8.88 -7.69
N PRO A 9 -2.41 -9.64 -8.35
CA PRO A 9 -2.86 -9.48 -9.73
C PRO A 9 -3.58 -8.13 -9.94
N GLU A 10 -3.79 -7.76 -11.21
CA GLU A 10 -4.68 -6.63 -11.53
C GLU A 10 -6.09 -6.95 -11.02
N SER A 11 -6.48 -6.33 -9.91
CA SER A 11 -7.81 -6.46 -9.31
C SER A 11 -8.87 -5.61 -10.05
N ASN A 12 -10.14 -5.71 -9.70
CA ASN A 12 -11.21 -4.91 -10.30
C ASN A 12 -11.03 -3.41 -9.96
N SER A 13 -11.18 -2.52 -10.96
CA SER A 13 -10.83 -1.10 -10.85
C SER A 13 -11.64 -0.31 -9.82
N ALA A 14 -12.90 -0.71 -9.57
CA ALA A 14 -13.76 -0.04 -8.58
C ALA A 14 -13.28 -0.28 -7.14
N ASP A 15 -12.77 -1.48 -6.83
CA ASP A 15 -12.27 -1.82 -5.50
C ASP A 15 -10.88 -1.22 -5.27
N GLN A 16 -10.07 -1.10 -6.34
CA GLN A 16 -8.75 -0.48 -6.27
C GLN A 16 -8.81 0.98 -5.83
N GLU A 17 -9.66 1.80 -6.44
CA GLU A 17 -9.74 3.24 -6.11
C GLU A 17 -10.12 3.48 -4.64
N ALA A 18 -11.05 2.66 -4.11
CA ALA A 18 -11.48 2.74 -2.71
C ALA A 18 -10.33 2.37 -1.76
N VAL A 19 -9.59 1.30 -2.05
CA VAL A 19 -8.44 0.86 -1.25
C VAL A 19 -7.30 1.88 -1.33
N GLU A 20 -6.99 2.40 -2.51
CA GLU A 20 -5.95 3.42 -2.67
C GLU A 20 -6.28 4.70 -1.90
N THR A 21 -7.55 5.10 -1.88
CA THR A 21 -7.99 6.27 -1.12
C THR A 21 -7.75 6.07 0.37
N LYS A 22 -8.19 4.94 0.93
CA LYS A 22 -7.94 4.59 2.34
C LYS A 22 -6.45 4.48 2.66
N LEU A 23 -5.66 3.84 1.78
CA LEU A 23 -4.22 3.74 1.96
C LEU A 23 -3.54 5.12 1.96
N ARG A 24 -3.99 6.05 1.10
CA ARG A 24 -3.48 7.43 1.11
C ARG A 24 -3.76 8.13 2.44
N GLU A 25 -4.94 7.93 3.04
CA GLU A 25 -5.27 8.48 4.36
C GLU A 25 -4.37 7.87 5.44
N VAL A 26 -4.25 6.54 5.48
CA VAL A 26 -3.36 5.85 6.44
C VAL A 26 -1.91 6.30 6.28
N PHE A 27 -1.43 6.45 5.05
CA PHE A 27 -0.07 6.91 4.73
C PHE A 27 0.18 8.38 5.02
N GLN A 28 -0.87 9.19 5.19
CA GLN A 28 -0.74 10.56 5.70
C GLN A 28 -0.60 10.58 7.22
N ASP A 29 -1.26 9.67 7.93
CA ASP A 29 -1.15 9.52 9.38
C ASP A 29 0.17 8.87 9.82
N ILE A 30 0.77 8.01 9.00
CA ILE A 30 2.08 7.44 9.30
C ILE A 30 3.22 8.35 8.81
N GLU A 31 4.19 8.60 9.69
CA GLU A 31 5.44 9.28 9.33
C GLU A 31 6.32 8.38 8.44
N LEU A 32 6.02 8.35 7.14
CA LEU A 32 6.89 7.75 6.12
C LEU A 32 8.10 8.65 5.90
N GLN A 33 9.30 8.09 6.04
CA GLN A 33 10.56 8.79 5.84
C GLN A 33 11.23 8.33 4.53
N PRO A 34 10.80 8.83 3.37
CA PRO A 34 11.42 8.47 2.10
C PRO A 34 12.88 8.95 2.06
N CYS A 35 13.77 8.12 1.54
CA CYS A 35 15.19 8.44 1.43
C CYS A 35 15.49 9.55 0.41
N HIS A 36 14.58 9.77 -0.54
CA HIS A 36 14.69 10.78 -1.59
C HIS A 36 13.36 11.51 -1.76
N PRO A 37 13.38 12.82 -2.03
CA PRO A 37 12.16 13.56 -2.35
C PRO A 37 11.58 13.08 -3.67
N GLY A 38 10.30 12.69 -3.70
CA GLY A 38 9.61 12.26 -4.91
C GLY A 38 8.47 11.30 -4.63
N THR A 39 8.09 10.52 -5.65
CA THR A 39 7.00 9.56 -5.58
C THR A 39 7.38 8.36 -4.71
N ILE A 40 6.46 7.96 -3.83
CA ILE A 40 6.54 6.69 -3.11
C ILE A 40 5.75 5.66 -3.90
N ILE A 41 6.34 4.47 -4.05
CA ILE A 41 5.77 3.37 -4.83
C ILE A 41 5.21 2.36 -3.84
N THR A 42 3.92 2.08 -3.93
CA THR A 42 3.24 1.07 -3.10
C THR A 42 2.89 -0.12 -3.97
N TYR A 43 3.47 -1.27 -3.66
CA TYR A 43 3.10 -2.53 -4.29
C TYR A 43 2.04 -3.21 -3.43
N LEU A 44 0.96 -3.64 -4.07
CA LEU A 44 -0.22 -4.23 -3.46
C LEU A 44 -0.44 -5.63 -4.03
N ASP A 45 -0.66 -6.58 -3.15
CA ASP A 45 -0.99 -7.95 -3.47
C ASP A 45 -2.24 -8.36 -2.72
N ILE A 46 -3.27 -8.79 -3.47
CA ILE A 46 -4.46 -9.40 -2.91
C ILE A 46 -4.32 -10.91 -3.04
N SER A 47 -4.34 -11.60 -1.92
CA SER A 47 -4.16 -13.05 -1.87
C SER A 47 -5.04 -13.70 -0.81
N GLY A 48 -5.06 -15.04 -0.80
CA GLY A 48 -5.83 -15.84 0.15
C GLY A 48 -7.19 -16.32 -0.37
N PRO A 49 -7.83 -17.27 0.34
CA PRO A 49 -9.14 -17.77 -0.04
C PRO A 49 -10.16 -16.63 0.00
N LEU A 50 -10.86 -16.39 -1.10
CA LEU A 50 -11.81 -15.29 -1.30
C LEU A 50 -11.20 -13.89 -1.39
N GLU A 51 -9.89 -13.77 -1.65
CA GLU A 51 -9.25 -12.47 -1.93
C GLU A 51 -9.40 -11.46 -0.77
N ILE A 52 -9.56 -11.94 0.46
CA ILE A 52 -9.83 -11.10 1.65
C ILE A 52 -8.59 -10.50 2.29
N LYS A 53 -7.39 -10.87 1.83
CA LYS A 53 -6.14 -10.41 2.44
C LYS A 53 -5.42 -9.47 1.50
N LEU A 54 -5.21 -8.25 1.96
CA LEU A 54 -4.35 -7.26 1.33
C LEU A 54 -2.96 -7.36 1.97
N THR A 55 -1.93 -7.46 1.14
CA THR A 55 -0.55 -7.30 1.57
C THR A 55 0.12 -6.25 0.71
N GLY A 56 1.11 -5.55 1.27
CA GLY A 56 1.79 -4.54 0.49
C GLY A 56 3.13 -4.11 1.04
N SER A 57 3.89 -3.46 0.18
CA SER A 57 5.16 -2.85 0.53
C SER A 57 5.23 -1.44 -0.03
N VAL A 58 5.62 -0.51 0.84
CA VAL A 58 5.82 0.89 0.51
C VAL A 58 7.31 1.09 0.31
N LYS A 59 7.70 1.57 -0.87
CA LYS A 59 9.10 1.76 -1.27
C LYS A 59 9.34 3.20 -1.69
N CYS A 60 10.52 3.71 -1.35
CA CYS A 60 11.03 4.94 -1.95
C CYS A 60 11.34 4.70 -3.44
N GLN A 61 11.32 5.75 -4.25
CA GLN A 61 11.69 5.70 -5.67
C GLN A 61 13.07 5.05 -5.96
N CYS A 62 13.98 5.04 -4.99
CA CYS A 62 15.28 4.36 -5.13
C CYS A 62 15.22 2.83 -4.92
N GLY A 63 14.03 2.27 -4.68
CA GLY A 63 13.80 0.84 -4.42
C GLY A 63 13.93 0.43 -2.94
N LYS A 64 14.34 1.33 -2.04
CA LYS A 64 14.41 1.02 -0.61
C LYS A 64 13.01 0.89 -0.02
N THR A 65 12.74 -0.24 0.64
CA THR A 65 11.52 -0.44 1.42
C THR A 65 11.50 0.48 2.63
N LEU A 66 10.36 1.11 2.86
CA LEU A 66 10.10 2.02 3.98
C LEU A 66 9.25 1.32 5.04
N THR A 67 8.27 0.54 4.60
CA THR A 67 7.41 -0.24 5.47
C THR A 67 6.71 -1.32 4.65
N THR A 68 6.30 -2.39 5.31
CA THR A 68 5.38 -3.40 4.78
C THR A 68 4.10 -3.41 5.60
N PHE A 69 3.01 -3.89 5.03
CA PHE A 69 1.75 -3.98 5.74
C PHE A 69 0.93 -5.19 5.29
N THR A 70 0.02 -5.60 6.15
CA THR A 70 -1.00 -6.60 5.84
C THR A 70 -2.34 -6.15 6.40
N GLY A 71 -3.44 -6.56 5.78
CA GLY A 71 -4.77 -6.21 6.26
C GLY A 71 -5.86 -6.91 5.48
N ASP A 72 -7.09 -6.43 5.66
CA ASP A 72 -8.22 -6.85 4.85
C ASP A 72 -8.21 -6.21 3.46
N SER A 73 -8.91 -6.86 2.52
CA SER A 73 -9.04 -6.41 1.12
C SER A 73 -9.68 -5.04 0.95
N GLU A 74 -10.35 -4.52 1.97
CA GLU A 74 -10.97 -3.19 1.96
C GLU A 74 -10.07 -2.13 2.61
N ALA A 75 -8.85 -2.50 3.05
CA ALA A 75 -7.93 -1.65 3.81
C ALA A 75 -8.60 -0.96 5.02
N SER A 76 -9.59 -1.59 5.64
CA SER A 76 -10.27 -1.05 6.83
C SER A 76 -9.46 -1.27 8.11
N HIS A 77 -8.66 -2.33 8.13
CA HIS A 77 -7.71 -2.68 9.16
C HIS A 77 -6.37 -3.02 8.52
N LEU A 78 -5.32 -2.27 8.89
CA LEU A 78 -3.96 -2.47 8.39
C LEU A 78 -3.00 -2.60 9.56
N ASP A 79 -2.28 -3.72 9.58
CA ASP A 79 -1.10 -3.92 10.41
C ASP A 79 0.14 -3.44 9.64
N ILE A 80 0.81 -2.43 10.17
CA ILE A 80 1.97 -1.78 9.54
C ILE A 80 3.24 -2.20 10.26
N TYR A 81 4.18 -2.76 9.52
CA TYR A 81 5.49 -3.21 10.00
C TYR A 81 6.57 -2.26 9.50
N LYS A 82 7.20 -1.52 10.42
CA LYS A 82 8.34 -0.65 10.11
C LYS A 82 9.61 -1.50 10.07
N GLU A 83 10.43 -1.30 9.03
CA GLU A 83 11.78 -1.89 8.93
C GLU A 83 12.85 -0.99 9.58
#